data_AF-A0A3D5MT79-F1
#
_entry.id   AF-A0A3D5MT79-F1
#
_cell.length_a   1.000
_cell.length_b   1.000
_cell.length_c   1.000
_cell.angle_alpha   90.00
_cell.angle_beta   90.00
_cell.angle_gamma   90.00
#
_symmetry.space_group_name_H-M   'P 1'
#
loop_
_entity.id
_entity.type
_entity.pdbx_description
1 polymer ?
#
loop_
_entity_poly.entity_id
_entity_poly.type
_entity_poly.pdbx_seq_one_letter_code
_entity_poly.pdbx_strand_id
1 'polypeptide(L)' 'MHKDNVQIKELELVAVSEEKIVGHIMYTKAIIRNCDKNKFLAFGPISVDVSLQNKGIGSALIKESLKKAAALNNI' A
#
# COMPACT_ATOMS: atom_id res chain seq x y z
N MET A 1 8.17 14.47 3.76
CA MET A 1 6.95 14.02 4.46
C MET A 1 5.78 14.80 3.90
N HIS A 2 4.72 14.15 3.43
CA HIS A 2 3.56 14.87 2.86
C HIS A 2 2.98 15.79 3.93
N LYS A 3 2.85 17.09 3.62
CA LYS A 3 2.29 18.08 4.54
C LYS A 3 0.77 17.91 4.73
N ASP A 4 0.14 17.14 3.85
CA ASP A 4 -1.29 16.90 3.80
C ASP A 4 -1.60 15.43 4.15
N ASN A 5 -2.71 15.18 4.84
CA ASN A 5 -3.22 13.84 5.20
C ASN A 5 -3.75 13.09 3.95
N VAL A 6 -2.86 12.80 3.01
CA VAL A 6 -3.20 12.07 1.77
C VAL A 6 -3.06 10.55 1.93
N GLN A 7 -2.63 10.08 3.11
CA GLN A 7 -2.57 8.66 3.48
C GLN A 7 -3.95 8.03 3.55
N ILE A 8 -4.01 6.74 3.25
CA ILE A 8 -5.24 5.93 3.28
C ILE A 8 -5.02 4.80 4.27
N LYS A 9 -5.39 5.04 5.53
CA LYS A 9 -5.10 4.13 6.66
C LYS A 9 -5.66 2.73 6.46
N GLU A 10 -6.81 2.62 5.80
CA GLU A 10 -7.49 1.36 5.51
C GLU A 10 -6.71 0.46 4.55
N LEU A 11 -5.75 1.03 3.82
CA LEU A 11 -4.86 0.35 2.88
C LEU A 11 -3.42 0.24 3.38
N GLU A 12 -3.13 0.72 4.60
CA GLU A 12 -1.84 0.50 5.24
C GLU A 12 -1.83 -0.89 5.87
N LEU A 13 -1.05 -1.80 5.28
CA LEU A 13 -0.97 -3.18 5.73
C LEU A 13 0.45 -3.53 6.19
N VAL A 14 0.51 -4.41 7.18
CA VAL A 14 1.74 -5.05 7.63
C VAL A 14 1.65 -6.56 7.43
N ALA A 15 2.76 -7.17 7.05
CA ALA A 15 2.92 -8.62 7.07
C ALA A 15 3.51 -9.01 8.44
N VAL A 16 2.88 -9.98 9.10
CA VAL A 16 3.31 -10.47 10.42
C VAL A 16 3.67 -11.95 10.31
N SER A 17 4.84 -12.32 10.81
CA SER A 17 5.32 -13.71 10.92
C SER A 17 6.03 -13.88 12.25
N GLU A 18 5.75 -14.96 12.98
CA GLU A 18 6.34 -15.20 14.31
C GLU A 18 6.20 -13.99 15.24
N GLU A 19 5.00 -13.37 15.23
CA GLU A 19 4.68 -12.16 16.01
C GLU A 19 5.52 -10.91 15.68
N LYS A 20 6.31 -10.95 14.60
CA LYS A 20 7.14 -9.83 14.14
C LYS A 20 6.58 -9.23 12.85
N ILE A 21 6.66 -7.91 12.74
CA ILE A 21 6.40 -7.21 11.48
C ILE A 21 7.58 -7.48 10.54
N VAL A 22 7.29 -8.12 9.42
CA VAL A 22 8.30 -8.54 8.42
C VAL A 22 8.16 -7.80 7.09
N GLY A 23 7.16 -6.93 6.98
CA GLY A 23 6.98 -6.09 5.80
C GLY A 23 5.78 -5.17 5.93
N HIS A 24 5.69 -4.19 5.04
CA HIS A 24 4.57 -3.25 4.99
C HIS A 24 4.32 -2.74 3.57
N ILE A 25 3.13 -2.19 3.37
CA ILE A 25 2.75 -1.41 2.20
C ILE A 25 1.91 -0.20 2.65
N MET A 26 2.19 0.96 2.07
CA MET A 26 1.50 2.22 2.37
C MET A 26 0.80 2.76 1.13
N TYR A 27 -0.27 3.54 1.32
CA TYR A 27 -1.05 4.11 0.24
C TYR A 27 -1.29 5.61 0.44
N THR A 28 -1.31 6.33 -0.68
CA THR A 28 -1.68 7.75 -0.75
C THR A 28 -2.61 8.02 -1.92
N LYS A 29 -3.43 9.07 -1.80
CA LYS A 29 -4.14 9.65 -2.95
C LYS A 29 -3.16 10.45 -3.80
N ALA A 30 -3.14 10.20 -5.10
CA ALA A 30 -2.34 10.91 -6.08
C ALA A 30 -3.24 11.66 -7.06
N ILE A 31 -2.80 12.86 -7.46
CA ILE A 31 -3.44 13.63 -8.52
C ILE A 31 -2.48 13.74 -9.70
N ILE A 32 -2.88 13.23 -10.87
CA ILE A 32 -2.12 13.36 -12.12
C ILE A 32 -2.80 14.44 -12.96
N ARG A 33 -2.06 15.52 -13.27
CA ARG A 33 -2.56 16.62 -14.10
C ARG A 33 -2.64 16.18 -15.57
N ASN A 34 -3.55 16.79 -16.32
CA ASN A 34 -3.75 16.54 -17.76
C ASN A 34 -4.14 15.07 -18.09
N CYS A 35 -4.90 14.43 -17.19
CA CYS A 35 -5.50 13.13 -17.41
C CYS A 35 -7.01 13.22 -17.17
N ASP A 36 -7.82 12.62 -18.05
CA ASP A 36 -9.29 12.64 -17.97
C ASP A 36 -9.80 12.11 -16.61
N LYS A 37 -9.12 11.10 -16.07
CA LYS A 37 -9.24 10.68 -14.67
C LYS A 37 -8.02 11.19 -13.94
N ASN A 38 -8.18 12.19 -13.08
CA ASN A 38 -7.04 12.81 -12.41
C ASN A 38 -6.77 12.27 -11.00
N LYS A 39 -7.65 11.43 -10.42
CA LYS A 39 -7.49 10.84 -9.08
C LYS A 39 -7.04 9.39 -9.17
N PHE A 40 -5.97 9.06 -8.45
CA PHE A 40 -5.38 7.72 -8.42
C PHE A 40 -5.00 7.31 -7.02
N LEU A 41 -4.85 5.99 -6.83
CA LEU A 41 -4.17 5.42 -5.69
C LEU A 41 -2.72 5.16 -6.05
N ALA A 42 -1.81 5.71 -5.27
CA ALA A 42 -0.40 5.37 -5.33
C ALA A 42 -0.04 4.58 -4.07
N PHE A 43 0.65 3.45 -4.23
CA PHE A 43 1.23 2.74 -3.10
C PHE A 43 2.73 2.91 -3.06
N GLY A 44 3.30 2.98 -1.86
CA GLY A 44 4.72 3.11 -1.64
C GLY A 44 5.06 3.77 -0.29
N PRO A 45 6.16 3.34 0.37
CA PRO A 45 7.00 2.19 0.02
C PRO A 45 6.29 0.84 0.19
N ILE A 46 6.80 -0.17 -0.50
CA ILE A 46 6.65 -1.58 -0.10
C ILE A 46 7.98 -2.05 0.45
N SER A 47 7.96 -2.72 1.60
CA SER A 47 9.19 -3.22 2.22
C SER A 47 8.97 -4.60 2.79
N VAL A 48 10.02 -5.41 2.72
CA VAL A 48 10.10 -6.74 3.33
C VAL A 48 11.47 -6.84 3.98
N ASP A 49 11.51 -7.41 5.19
CA ASP A 49 12.74 -7.74 5.90
C ASP A 49 13.72 -8.46 4.95
N VAL A 50 14.96 -8.00 4.91
CA VAL A 50 15.97 -8.46 3.94
C VAL A 50 16.17 -9.97 4.01
N SER A 51 16.08 -10.59 5.19
CA SER A 51 16.23 -12.04 5.38
C SER A 51 15.03 -12.85 4.86
N LEU A 52 13.91 -12.17 4.55
CA LEU A 52 12.65 -12.75 4.12
C LEU A 52 12.22 -12.32 2.71
N GLN A 53 13.08 -11.58 1.99
CA GLN A 53 12.85 -11.23 0.59
C GLN A 53 12.84 -12.46 -0.33
N ASN A 54 12.27 -12.30 -1.52
CA ASN A 54 12.09 -13.37 -2.53
C ASN A 54 11.24 -14.59 -2.07
N LYS A 55 10.53 -14.47 -0.93
CA LYS A 55 9.59 -15.48 -0.42
C LYS A 55 8.11 -15.18 -0.73
N GLY A 56 7.83 -14.20 -1.60
CA GLY A 56 6.47 -13.84 -2.00
C GLY A 56 5.72 -12.90 -1.05
N ILE A 57 6.32 -12.46 0.06
CA ILE A 57 5.69 -11.56 1.06
C ILE A 57 5.23 -10.24 0.43
N GLY A 58 6.09 -9.59 -0.36
CA GLY A 58 5.74 -8.34 -1.03
C GLY A 58 4.56 -8.52 -2.00
N SER A 59 4.57 -9.61 -2.77
CA SER A 59 3.46 -9.94 -3.66
C SER A 59 2.16 -10.20 -2.91
N ALA A 60 2.23 -10.82 -1.73
CA ALA A 60 1.05 -11.04 -0.87
C ALA A 60 0.50 -9.70 -0.34
N LEU A 61 1.36 -8.80 0.12
CA LEU A 61 0.97 -7.45 0.54
C LEU A 61 0.25 -6.68 -0.57
N ILE A 62 0.80 -6.69 -1.80
CA ILE A 62 0.19 -6.03 -2.96
C ILE A 62 -1.18 -6.64 -3.29
N LYS A 63 -1.29 -7.97 -3.33
CA LYS A 63 -2.54 -8.64 -3.69
C LYS A 63 -3.64 -8.32 -2.68
N GLU A 64 -3.33 -8.40 -1.39
CA GLU A 64 -4.29 -8.11 -0.33
C GLU A 64 -4.68 -6.63 -0.28
N SER A 65 -3.73 -5.71 -0.47
CA SER A 65 -4.02 -4.28 -0.50
C SER A 65 -4.86 -3.88 -1.71
N LEU A 66 -4.62 -4.47 -2.89
CA LEU A 66 -5.45 -4.24 -4.08
C LEU A 66 -6.88 -4.78 -3.89
N LYS A 67 -7.03 -5.93 -3.24
CA LYS A 67 -8.35 -6.48 -2.89
C LYS A 67 -9.12 -5.54 -1.97
N LYS A 68 -8.46 -4.99 -0.93
CA LYS A 68 -9.06 -3.98 -0.03
C LYS A 68 -9.39 -2.68 -0.76
N ALA A 69 -8.50 -2.20 -1.63
CA ALA A 69 -8.73 -0.99 -2.41
C ALA A 69 -9.96 -1.12 -3.32
N ALA A 70 -10.13 -2.26 -3.98
CA ALA A 70 -11.30 -2.54 -4.81
C ALA A 70 -12.62 -2.61 -4.03
N ALA A 71 -12.57 -2.94 -2.74
CA ALA A 71 -13.74 -3.03 -1.87
C ALA A 71 -14.08 -1.71 -1.15
N LEU A 72 -13.20 -0.70 -1.23
CA LEU A 72 -13.45 0.61 -0.63
C LEU A 72 -14.31 1.47 -1.58
N ASN A 73 -15.53 1.78 -1.15
CA ASN A 73 -16.47 2.58 -1.94
C ASN A 73 -16.20 4.10 -1.93
N ASN A 74 -15.13 4.55 -1.26
CA ASN A 74 -14.91 5.97 -0.89
C ASN A 74 -13.55 6.54 -1.33
N ILE A 75 -12.95 6.03 -2.41
CA ILE A 75 -11.62 6.50 -2.89
C ILE A 75 -11.62 6.98 -4.34
#